data_AF-A0A7V9DP06-F1
#
_entry.id   AF-A0A7V9DP06-F1
#
_cell.length_a   1.000
_cell.length_b   1.000
_cell.length_c   1.000
_cell.angle_alpha   90.00
_cell.angle_beta   90.00
_cell.angle_gamma   90.00
#
_symmetry.space_group_name_H-M   'P 1'
#
loop_
_entity.id
_entity.type
_entity.pdbx_description
1 polymer ?
#
loop_
_entity_poly.entity_id
_entity_poly.type
_entity_poly.pdbx_seq_one_letter_code
_entity_poly.pdbx_strand_id
1 'polypeptide(L)'
;MCFRNLPIEFDGAGNARLREGVADPYAVTVAEPKGYVRPHDGPGAMVAPPRLRDWSIDPVTRVAGALAVHTVLDLEKREAVEAHSQAMLFRGYEVILKGRDPRDAIDISSRACGVCGGVHSTVSSLAIEQAFGICPPPLGVLVRNLGEVGEMFYDHPLHLGLLAGPDYSTSIVSVTNPELVTRAESTRCPHADVHGFATMKDLMDALNPLTGKIYLESLEYTRVGRIMCMQMYGKYPHPSTLVPGGVSTTISTSSFNEYYTQLGKIFDYCKVMAATWDDIADFFLEANPAYEQVGARPTNMIQTGIWDDPEAYDATYANCNEWGDRRWALPGIILDGELRTTRLTDINMGIEEFVEHSYYDDWTTNGAPRFATDPLGNPISPYHAWNKETIPRPEGKNFKEKYSWDCAPRWDRQVMESGTYGRMWTTALAARTQDNPFLEATGDGLRIVLPRHGLPETELNWKIPRTLNALERNRGRAYAMAFTAAIGMNCILKAFEYWRSGETAVSTTYK
;
A
#
# COMPACT_ATOMS: atom_id res chain seq x y z
N MET A 1 11.19 -1.18 23.73
CA MET A 1 12.11 -0.35 22.92
C MET A 1 11.60 -0.34 21.49
N CYS A 2 11.46 0.84 20.88
CA CYS A 2 10.98 0.98 19.49
C CYS A 2 12.03 0.51 18.47
N PHE A 3 13.27 0.98 18.58
CA PHE A 3 14.37 0.65 17.68
C PHE A 3 15.25 -0.49 18.23
N ARG A 4 15.60 -1.45 17.38
CA ARG A 4 16.52 -2.56 17.68
C ARG A 4 17.90 -2.34 17.06
N ASN A 5 17.97 -1.79 15.86
CA ASN A 5 19.22 -1.73 15.06
C ASN A 5 19.81 -0.32 14.98
N LEU A 6 18.97 0.71 14.96
CA LEU A 6 19.42 2.09 15.07
C LEU A 6 19.75 2.41 16.54
N PRO A 7 20.86 3.11 16.82
CA PRO A 7 21.27 3.47 18.18
C PRO A 7 20.45 4.67 18.71
N ILE A 8 19.14 4.63 18.54
CA ILE A 8 18.20 5.64 19.05
C ILE A 8 17.66 5.15 20.40
N GLU A 9 17.67 6.03 21.39
CA GLU A 9 17.05 5.84 22.69
C GLU A 9 16.13 7.00 23.04
N PHE A 10 15.24 6.78 24.00
CA PHE A 10 14.28 7.79 24.46
C PHE A 10 14.56 8.14 25.92
N ASP A 11 14.55 9.43 26.25
CA ASP A 11 14.65 9.89 27.64
C ASP A 11 13.33 9.66 28.40
N GLY A 12 13.30 10.02 29.70
CA GLY A 12 12.10 9.90 30.52
C GLY A 12 10.91 10.78 30.10
N ALA A 13 11.15 11.78 29.24
CA ALA A 13 10.12 12.64 28.65
C ALA A 13 9.70 12.17 27.25
N GLY A 14 10.32 11.11 26.72
CA GLY A 14 10.03 10.56 25.39
C GLY A 14 10.73 11.27 24.24
N ASN A 15 11.75 12.10 24.51
CA ASN A 15 12.57 12.71 23.45
C ASN A 15 13.60 11.70 22.94
N ALA A 16 13.73 11.60 21.62
CA ALA A 16 14.69 10.69 21.00
C ALA A 16 16.08 11.31 20.93
N ARG A 17 17.12 10.49 21.19
CA ARG A 17 18.53 10.86 21.03
C ARG A 17 19.36 9.67 20.57
N LEU A 18 20.53 9.95 20.00
CA LEU A 18 21.52 8.91 19.73
C LEU A 18 22.18 8.44 21.02
N ARG A 19 22.45 7.14 21.14
CA ARG A 19 23.19 6.56 22.27
C ARG A 19 24.61 7.13 22.32
N GLU A 20 25.05 7.52 23.52
CA GLU A 20 26.41 8.01 23.74
C GLU A 20 27.46 6.91 23.50
N GLY A 21 28.65 7.30 23.06
CA GLY A 21 29.79 6.39 22.87
C GLY A 21 29.76 5.56 21.57
N VAL A 22 28.76 5.75 20.69
CA VAL A 22 28.74 5.14 19.35
C VAL A 22 29.56 6.02 18.40
N ALA A 23 30.70 5.50 17.92
CA ALA A 23 31.66 6.26 17.11
C ALA A 23 31.08 6.74 15.76
N ASP A 24 30.36 5.85 15.07
CA ASP A 24 29.58 6.17 13.87
C ASP A 24 28.18 5.53 14.03
N PRO A 25 27.16 6.30 14.43
CA PRO A 25 25.83 5.80 14.72
C PRO A 25 25.09 5.28 13.48
N TYR A 26 25.55 5.63 12.28
CA TYR A 26 24.91 5.26 11.02
C TYR A 26 25.78 4.34 10.16
N ALA A 27 26.93 3.86 10.67
CA ALA A 27 27.77 2.89 9.98
C ALA A 27 26.93 1.70 9.48
N VAL A 28 27.05 1.42 8.19
CA VAL A 28 26.38 0.30 7.51
C VAL A 28 27.35 -0.86 7.35
N THR A 29 26.85 -2.08 7.49
CA THR A 29 27.60 -3.28 7.13
C THR A 29 26.90 -3.91 5.93
N VAL A 30 27.59 -3.93 4.79
CA VAL A 30 27.10 -4.63 3.61
C VAL A 30 27.36 -6.11 3.82
N ALA A 31 26.31 -6.92 3.78
CA ALA A 31 26.46 -8.37 3.83
C ALA A 31 27.16 -8.85 2.57
N GLU A 32 28.14 -9.75 2.72
CA GLU A 32 28.71 -10.47 1.58
C GLU A 32 27.57 -11.17 0.82
N PRO A 33 27.52 -11.06 -0.53
CA PRO A 33 26.56 -11.80 -1.32
C PRO A 33 26.63 -13.28 -0.92
N LYS A 34 25.48 -13.88 -0.57
CA LYS A 34 25.45 -15.32 -0.25
C LYS A 34 26.08 -16.06 -1.42
N GLY A 35 27.22 -16.70 -1.16
CA GLY A 35 27.97 -17.42 -2.18
C GLY A 35 27.21 -18.66 -2.60
N TYR A 36 26.35 -18.56 -3.60
CA TYR A 36 26.06 -19.71 -4.43
C TYR A 36 27.09 -19.73 -5.56
N VAL A 37 27.87 -20.81 -5.60
CA VAL A 37 28.85 -21.04 -6.66
C VAL A 37 28.05 -21.31 -7.94
N ARG A 38 27.87 -20.28 -8.78
CA ARG A 38 27.94 -20.50 -10.22
C ARG A 38 29.36 -21.01 -10.48
N PRO A 39 29.58 -22.21 -11.03
CA PRO A 39 30.88 -22.56 -11.54
C PRO A 39 31.28 -21.47 -12.54
N HIS A 40 32.49 -20.92 -12.34
CA HIS A 40 33.08 -19.83 -13.11
C HIS A 40 32.67 -19.76 -14.59
N ASP A 41 32.32 -18.55 -15.05
CA ASP A 41 32.17 -18.20 -16.46
C ASP A 41 33.53 -18.29 -17.18
N GLY A 42 33.73 -19.36 -17.94
CA GLY A 42 34.59 -19.38 -19.11
C GLY A 42 33.74 -19.23 -20.39
N PRO A 43 34.30 -18.75 -21.52
CA PRO A 43 33.54 -18.56 -22.75
C PRO A 43 33.18 -19.93 -23.36
N GLY A 44 31.98 -20.40 -23.04
CA GLY A 44 31.43 -21.66 -23.50
C GLY A 44 30.20 -21.99 -22.68
N ALA A 45 29.01 -21.67 -23.21
CA ALA A 45 27.74 -21.97 -22.57
C ALA A 45 27.65 -23.44 -22.17
N MET A 46 27.39 -23.72 -20.89
CA MET A 46 26.86 -25.03 -20.49
C MET A 46 26.14 -24.96 -19.14
N VAL A 47 24.81 -24.90 -19.26
CA VAL A 47 23.73 -25.47 -18.44
C VAL A 47 24.04 -25.66 -16.95
N ALA A 48 23.25 -24.98 -16.10
CA ALA A 48 23.14 -25.28 -14.67
C ALA A 48 23.10 -26.81 -14.43
N PRO A 49 23.64 -27.34 -13.31
CA PRO A 49 23.51 -28.76 -13.00
C PRO A 49 22.04 -29.17 -13.15
N PRO A 50 21.68 -30.35 -13.71
CA PRO A 50 20.32 -30.65 -14.22
C PRO A 50 19.15 -30.40 -13.25
N ARG A 51 19.46 -30.28 -11.95
CA ARG A 51 18.57 -29.97 -10.83
C ARG A 51 18.18 -28.50 -10.70
N LEU A 52 19.08 -27.58 -11.04
CA LEU A 52 18.86 -26.13 -10.95
C LEU A 52 18.48 -25.55 -12.30
N ARG A 53 17.54 -24.62 -12.33
CA ARG A 53 17.08 -23.99 -13.56
C ARG A 53 16.91 -22.49 -13.38
N ASP A 54 17.56 -21.72 -14.24
CA ASP A 54 17.27 -20.29 -14.40
C ASP A 54 15.87 -20.11 -14.98
N TRP A 55 15.10 -19.23 -14.34
CA TRP A 55 13.80 -18.78 -14.83
C TRP A 55 13.76 -17.26 -14.73
N SER A 56 13.37 -16.60 -15.82
CA SER A 56 13.11 -15.15 -15.82
C SER A 56 11.73 -14.84 -16.40
N ILE A 57 11.08 -13.83 -15.85
CA ILE A 57 9.86 -13.24 -16.41
C ILE A 57 10.17 -11.76 -16.64
N ASP A 58 10.26 -11.38 -17.91
CA ASP A 58 10.55 -10.02 -18.37
C ASP A 58 9.77 -9.73 -19.66
N PRO A 59 8.75 -8.85 -19.64
CA PRO A 59 8.22 -8.17 -18.45
C PRO A 59 7.31 -9.10 -17.63
N VAL A 60 7.23 -8.84 -16.32
CA VAL A 60 6.08 -9.26 -15.52
C VAL A 60 4.86 -8.47 -16.01
N THR A 61 3.82 -9.17 -16.47
CA THR A 61 2.58 -8.56 -16.98
C THR A 61 1.53 -8.44 -15.87
N ARG A 62 0.45 -7.70 -16.13
CA ARG A 62 -0.63 -7.43 -15.15
C ARG A 62 -0.14 -6.76 -13.85
N VAL A 63 0.90 -5.95 -13.96
CA VAL A 63 1.39 -5.03 -12.93
C VAL A 63 1.55 -3.63 -13.54
N ALA A 64 1.63 -2.60 -12.69
CA ALA A 64 1.90 -1.24 -13.14
C ALA A 64 3.41 -0.99 -13.24
N GLY A 65 3.86 -0.47 -14.39
CA GLY A 65 5.28 -0.17 -14.64
C GLY A 65 6.05 -1.33 -15.27
N ALA A 66 7.38 -1.21 -15.28
CA ALA A 66 8.28 -2.19 -15.89
C ALA A 66 9.04 -2.97 -14.81
N LEU A 67 8.54 -4.18 -14.54
CA LEU A 67 9.11 -5.12 -13.57
C LEU A 67 9.63 -6.36 -14.29
N ALA A 68 10.81 -6.82 -13.91
CA ALA A 68 11.31 -8.14 -14.27
C ALA A 68 11.66 -8.93 -12.99
N VAL A 69 11.45 -10.25 -13.03
CA VAL A 69 11.85 -11.16 -11.95
C VAL A 69 12.77 -12.22 -12.53
N HIS A 70 13.92 -12.41 -11.89
CA HIS A 70 14.85 -13.50 -12.18
C HIS A 70 14.95 -14.40 -10.95
N THR A 71 14.92 -15.72 -11.15
CA THR A 71 15.01 -16.69 -10.07
C THR A 71 15.78 -17.92 -10.52
N VAL A 72 16.46 -18.57 -9.56
CA VAL A 72 17.06 -19.89 -9.74
C VAL A 72 16.20 -20.89 -8.97
N LEU A 73 15.67 -21.88 -9.69
CA LEU A 73 14.79 -22.89 -9.13
C LEU A 73 15.53 -24.20 -8.92
N ASP A 74 15.30 -24.82 -7.76
CA ASP A 74 15.64 -26.20 -7.46
C ASP A 74 14.42 -27.08 -7.73
N LEU A 75 14.38 -27.76 -8.87
CA LEU A 75 13.19 -28.49 -9.32
C LEU A 75 12.97 -29.79 -8.52
N GLU A 76 14.01 -30.35 -7.92
CA GLU A 76 13.90 -31.54 -7.07
C GLU A 76 13.30 -31.18 -5.71
N LYS A 77 13.79 -30.09 -5.09
CA LYS A 77 13.24 -29.58 -3.82
C LYS A 77 11.94 -28.80 -4.01
N ARG A 78 11.65 -28.35 -5.24
CA ARG A 78 10.53 -27.48 -5.58
C ARG A 78 10.59 -26.12 -4.87
N GLU A 79 11.78 -25.53 -4.84
CA GLU A 79 12.07 -24.28 -4.14
C GLU A 79 12.75 -23.27 -5.05
N ALA A 80 12.46 -21.99 -4.88
CA ALA A 80 13.30 -20.91 -5.41
C ALA A 80 14.47 -20.68 -4.45
N VAL A 81 15.70 -20.90 -4.91
CA VAL A 81 16.90 -20.74 -4.07
C VAL A 81 17.48 -19.32 -4.15
N GLU A 82 17.13 -18.58 -5.21
CA GLU A 82 17.47 -17.17 -5.41
C GLU A 82 16.32 -16.44 -6.11
N ALA A 83 16.10 -15.16 -5.79
CA ALA A 83 15.12 -14.31 -6.46
C ALA A 83 15.58 -12.85 -6.49
N HIS A 84 15.53 -12.23 -7.67
CA HIS A 84 15.91 -10.84 -7.92
C HIS A 84 14.74 -10.08 -8.57
N SER A 85 14.26 -9.04 -7.88
CA SER A 85 13.22 -8.12 -8.37
C SER A 85 13.86 -6.89 -9.02
N GLN A 86 13.58 -6.64 -10.29
CA GLN A 86 14.19 -5.57 -11.08
C GLN A 86 13.14 -4.55 -11.52
N ALA A 87 13.17 -3.34 -10.95
CA ALA A 87 12.61 -2.17 -11.63
C ALA A 87 13.49 -1.79 -12.82
N MET A 88 12.87 -1.74 -14.00
CA MET A 88 13.56 -1.62 -15.29
C MET A 88 13.59 -0.18 -15.83
N LEU A 89 12.97 0.78 -15.15
CA LEU A 89 12.75 2.12 -15.67
C LEU A 89 13.02 3.20 -14.64
N PHE A 90 13.73 4.25 -15.06
CA PHE A 90 13.98 5.47 -14.29
C PHE A 90 13.45 6.70 -15.05
N ARG A 91 12.85 7.64 -14.31
CA ARG A 91 12.35 8.92 -14.85
C ARG A 91 12.91 10.16 -14.16
N GLY A 92 13.48 10.03 -12.95
CA GLY A 92 14.16 11.13 -12.26
C GLY A 92 13.26 12.23 -11.70
N TYR A 93 12.07 11.91 -11.16
CA TYR A 93 11.18 12.91 -10.57
C TYR A 93 11.83 13.75 -9.47
N GLU A 94 12.62 13.13 -8.59
CA GLU A 94 13.38 13.82 -7.52
C GLU A 94 14.38 14.83 -8.10
N VAL A 95 14.95 14.56 -9.28
CA VAL A 95 15.86 15.47 -10.00
C VAL A 95 15.06 16.58 -10.68
N ILE A 96 13.97 16.24 -11.37
CA ILE A 96 13.11 17.16 -12.12
C ILE A 96 12.51 18.24 -11.21
N LEU A 97 12.20 17.90 -9.96
CA LEU A 97 11.58 18.81 -8.99
C LEU A 97 12.55 19.86 -8.43
N LYS A 98 13.88 19.65 -8.52
CA LYS A 98 14.86 20.61 -8.00
C LYS A 98 14.73 21.98 -8.68
N GLY A 99 14.67 23.04 -7.88
CA GLY A 99 14.60 24.43 -8.36
C GLY A 99 13.24 24.88 -8.90
N ARG A 100 12.21 24.03 -8.85
CA ARG A 100 10.85 24.39 -9.23
C ARG A 100 10.09 25.04 -8.08
N ASP A 101 8.99 25.69 -8.42
CA ASP A 101 8.04 26.15 -7.43
C ASP A 101 7.44 24.94 -6.69
N PRO A 102 7.44 24.91 -5.35
CA PRO A 102 6.88 23.79 -4.59
C PRO A 102 5.43 23.45 -4.96
N ARG A 103 4.63 24.44 -5.40
CA ARG A 103 3.24 24.21 -5.81
C ARG A 103 3.13 23.33 -7.06
N ASP A 104 4.12 23.35 -7.94
CA ASP A 104 4.18 22.49 -9.13
C ASP A 104 4.38 21.01 -8.76
N ALA A 105 4.88 20.72 -7.55
CA ALA A 105 5.19 19.36 -7.12
C ALA A 105 3.94 18.46 -7.09
N ILE A 106 2.77 19.02 -6.78
CA ILE A 106 1.48 18.28 -6.73
C ILE A 106 1.16 17.69 -8.10
N ASP A 107 1.30 18.50 -9.15
CA ASP A 107 1.03 18.08 -10.51
C ASP A 107 2.14 17.17 -11.04
N ILE A 108 3.40 17.55 -10.84
CA ILE A 108 4.55 16.82 -11.38
C ILE A 108 4.61 15.41 -10.76
N SER A 109 4.55 15.30 -9.43
CA SER A 109 4.63 14.01 -8.74
C SER A 109 3.48 13.07 -9.10
N SER A 110 2.28 13.60 -9.42
CA SER A 110 1.15 12.81 -9.89
C SER A 110 1.48 11.93 -11.09
N ARG A 111 2.36 12.41 -11.99
CA ARG A 111 2.71 11.69 -13.22
C ARG A 111 3.70 10.55 -12.94
N ALA A 112 4.20 10.42 -11.70
CA ALA A 112 4.99 9.28 -11.29
C ALA A 112 4.20 7.97 -11.43
N CYS A 113 2.87 7.95 -11.32
CA CYS A 113 2.09 6.74 -11.56
C CYS A 113 0.75 7.04 -12.26
N GLY A 114 0.42 6.28 -13.31
CA GLY A 114 -0.88 6.36 -13.99
C GLY A 114 -2.01 5.58 -13.29
N VAL A 115 -1.69 4.83 -12.23
CA VAL A 115 -2.67 4.11 -11.40
C VAL A 115 -2.93 4.91 -10.12
N CYS A 116 -1.90 5.16 -9.31
CA CYS A 116 -2.01 5.88 -8.03
C CYS A 116 -1.54 7.35 -8.11
N GLY A 117 -1.82 8.03 -9.22
CA GLY A 117 -1.38 9.41 -9.45
C GLY A 117 -1.98 10.42 -8.46
N GLY A 118 -3.20 10.17 -7.98
CA GLY A 118 -3.85 11.03 -6.99
C GLY A 118 -3.21 10.93 -5.60
N VAL A 119 -2.81 9.73 -5.17
CA VAL A 119 -2.00 9.54 -3.94
C VAL A 119 -0.75 10.44 -3.93
N HIS A 120 0.00 10.50 -5.04
CA HIS A 120 1.19 11.37 -5.13
C HIS A 120 0.83 12.85 -5.01
N SER A 121 -0.25 13.30 -5.67
CA SER A 121 -0.74 14.67 -5.54
C SER A 121 -1.17 15.00 -4.10
N THR A 122 -1.87 14.07 -3.44
CA THR A 122 -2.33 14.26 -2.06
C THR A 122 -1.14 14.35 -1.11
N VAL A 123 -0.20 13.42 -1.16
CA VAL A 123 0.98 13.43 -0.28
C VAL A 123 1.87 14.66 -0.56
N SER A 124 2.00 15.07 -1.82
CA SER A 124 2.71 16.31 -2.16
C SER A 124 2.00 17.55 -1.57
N SER A 125 0.66 17.57 -1.57
CA SER A 125 -0.10 18.65 -0.93
C SER A 125 0.12 18.66 0.58
N LEU A 126 0.01 17.52 1.26
CA LEU A 126 0.27 17.38 2.71
C LEU A 126 1.69 17.82 3.08
N ALA A 127 2.70 17.48 2.28
CA ALA A 127 4.08 17.90 2.49
C ALA A 127 4.26 19.43 2.39
N ILE A 128 3.58 20.06 1.41
CA ILE A 128 3.59 21.53 1.25
C ILE A 128 2.82 22.19 2.39
N GLU A 129 1.67 21.66 2.78
CA GLU A 129 0.89 22.13 3.93
C GLU A 129 1.74 22.22 5.19
N GLN A 130 2.49 21.16 5.50
CA GLN A 130 3.39 21.13 6.64
C GLN A 130 4.58 22.09 6.49
N ALA A 131 5.20 22.15 5.31
CA ALA A 131 6.35 23.01 5.07
C ALA A 131 6.01 24.51 5.14
N PHE A 132 4.78 24.89 4.75
CA PHE A 132 4.34 26.28 4.69
C PHE A 132 3.37 26.68 5.82
N GLY A 133 2.99 25.74 6.70
CA GLY A 133 2.04 26.00 7.78
C GLY A 133 0.63 26.30 7.28
N ILE A 134 0.19 25.62 6.21
CA ILE A 134 -1.13 25.79 5.60
C ILE A 134 -2.04 24.64 6.05
N CYS A 135 -3.06 24.95 6.83
CA CYS A 135 -4.05 23.96 7.26
C CYS A 135 -5.32 24.07 6.41
N PRO A 136 -5.85 22.96 5.86
CA PRO A 136 -7.19 22.95 5.25
C PRO A 136 -8.29 23.18 6.30
N PRO A 137 -9.47 23.69 5.88
CA PRO A 137 -10.66 23.66 6.73
C PRO A 137 -11.16 22.21 6.94
N PRO A 138 -11.93 21.91 8.00
CA PRO A 138 -12.43 20.56 8.30
C PRO A 138 -13.14 19.88 7.12
N LEU A 139 -14.03 20.59 6.43
CA LEU A 139 -14.72 20.05 5.25
C LEU A 139 -13.74 19.79 4.08
N GLY A 140 -12.66 20.56 3.97
CA GLY A 140 -11.59 20.32 3.00
C GLY A 140 -10.84 19.01 3.25
N VAL A 141 -10.59 18.67 4.52
CA VAL A 141 -10.04 17.36 4.92
C VAL A 141 -10.99 16.23 4.52
N LEU A 142 -12.28 16.37 4.80
CA LEU A 142 -13.29 15.36 4.44
C LEU A 142 -13.42 15.16 2.93
N VAL A 143 -13.43 16.24 2.14
CA VAL A 143 -13.49 16.15 0.67
C VAL A 143 -12.22 15.49 0.12
N ARG A 144 -11.05 15.78 0.71
CA ARG A 144 -9.81 15.06 0.39
C ARG A 144 -9.95 13.57 0.70
N ASN A 145 -10.38 13.21 1.90
CA ASN A 145 -10.54 11.81 2.28
C ASN A 145 -11.54 11.07 1.38
N LEU A 146 -12.66 11.70 1.00
CA LEU A 146 -13.64 11.14 0.06
C LEU A 146 -13.02 10.89 -1.32
N GLY A 147 -12.11 11.76 -1.77
CA GLY A 147 -11.35 11.51 -2.99
C GLY A 147 -10.47 10.26 -2.87
N GLU A 148 -9.69 10.12 -1.79
CA GLU A 148 -8.85 8.94 -1.53
C GLU A 148 -9.66 7.65 -1.37
N VAL A 149 -10.85 7.72 -0.75
CA VAL A 149 -11.79 6.60 -0.67
C VAL A 149 -12.21 6.15 -2.07
N GLY A 150 -12.53 7.10 -2.96
CA GLY A 150 -12.79 6.81 -4.37
C GLY A 150 -11.60 6.11 -5.05
N GLU A 151 -10.36 6.50 -4.72
CA GLU A 151 -9.16 5.90 -5.31
C GLU A 151 -9.03 4.42 -4.92
N MET A 152 -9.32 4.07 -3.67
CA MET A 152 -9.31 2.67 -3.23
C MET A 152 -10.38 1.84 -3.96
N PHE A 153 -11.55 2.42 -4.25
CA PHE A 153 -12.58 1.74 -5.05
C PHE A 153 -12.28 1.68 -6.54
N TYR A 154 -11.32 2.46 -7.03
CA TYR A 154 -10.74 2.24 -8.34
C TYR A 154 -9.69 1.12 -8.32
N ASP A 155 -8.76 1.17 -7.36
CA ASP A 155 -7.57 0.31 -7.33
C ASP A 155 -7.88 -1.14 -6.91
N HIS A 156 -8.70 -1.35 -5.87
CA HIS A 156 -8.96 -2.69 -5.36
C HIS A 156 -9.69 -3.60 -6.36
N PRO A 157 -10.74 -3.15 -7.07
CA PRO A 157 -11.38 -3.96 -8.11
C PRO A 157 -10.44 -4.22 -9.30
N LEU A 158 -9.61 -3.23 -9.66
CA LEU A 158 -8.57 -3.41 -10.68
C LEU A 158 -7.63 -4.56 -10.29
N HIS A 159 -7.08 -4.54 -9.07
CA HIS A 159 -6.18 -5.59 -8.61
C HIS A 159 -6.89 -6.96 -8.52
N LEU A 160 -8.00 -7.03 -7.79
CA LEU A 160 -8.66 -8.29 -7.45
C LEU A 160 -9.35 -8.96 -8.64
N GLY A 161 -9.89 -8.20 -9.59
CA GLY A 161 -10.60 -8.77 -10.73
C GLY A 161 -9.80 -8.82 -12.02
N LEU A 162 -8.93 -7.83 -12.28
CA LEU A 162 -8.32 -7.63 -13.59
C LEU A 162 -6.83 -7.99 -13.62
N LEU A 163 -6.12 -7.81 -12.50
CA LEU A 163 -4.69 -8.04 -12.42
C LEU A 163 -4.34 -9.39 -11.78
N ALA A 164 -4.57 -9.56 -10.48
CA ALA A 164 -4.25 -10.79 -9.75
C ALA A 164 -5.36 -11.85 -9.84
N GLY A 165 -6.63 -11.44 -9.95
CA GLY A 165 -7.77 -12.36 -10.07
C GLY A 165 -7.59 -13.45 -11.14
N PRO A 166 -7.17 -13.12 -12.36
CA PRO A 166 -6.95 -14.11 -13.41
C PRO A 166 -5.93 -15.22 -13.08
N ASP A 167 -5.02 -15.03 -12.12
CA ASP A 167 -4.11 -16.11 -11.70
C ASP A 167 -4.85 -17.29 -11.04
N TYR A 168 -6.07 -17.06 -10.57
CA TYR A 168 -6.94 -18.05 -9.93
C TYR A 168 -8.08 -18.51 -10.86
N SER A 169 -8.09 -18.07 -12.12
CA SER A 169 -9.16 -18.42 -13.05
C SER A 169 -8.99 -19.82 -13.62
N THR A 170 -10.08 -20.42 -14.11
CA THR A 170 -10.03 -21.71 -14.81
C THR A 170 -9.05 -21.68 -15.97
N SER A 171 -9.00 -20.59 -16.74
CA SER A 171 -8.13 -20.48 -17.92
C SER A 171 -6.65 -20.59 -17.59
N ILE A 172 -6.22 -20.14 -16.41
CA ILE A 172 -4.83 -20.25 -15.95
C ILE A 172 -4.62 -21.56 -15.20
N VAL A 173 -5.48 -21.86 -14.23
CA VAL A 173 -5.32 -23.02 -13.34
C VAL A 173 -5.42 -24.34 -14.11
N SER A 174 -6.22 -24.43 -15.18
CA SER A 174 -6.29 -25.63 -16.03
C SER A 174 -4.95 -25.98 -16.72
N VAL A 175 -4.07 -25.00 -16.91
CA VAL A 175 -2.76 -25.19 -17.55
C VAL A 175 -1.70 -25.58 -16.53
N THR A 176 -1.77 -25.06 -15.31
CA THR A 176 -0.75 -25.27 -14.26
C THR A 176 -1.09 -26.40 -13.29
N ASN A 177 -2.36 -26.54 -12.93
CA ASN A 177 -2.89 -27.44 -11.90
C ASN A 177 -4.31 -27.94 -12.28
N PRO A 178 -4.46 -28.70 -13.39
CA PRO A 178 -5.75 -29.17 -13.87
C PRO A 178 -6.55 -29.97 -12.83
N GLU A 179 -5.87 -30.66 -11.90
CA GLU A 179 -6.49 -31.38 -10.79
C GLU A 179 -7.32 -30.47 -9.87
N LEU A 180 -6.95 -29.20 -9.72
CA LEU A 180 -7.71 -28.23 -8.94
C LEU A 180 -9.01 -27.85 -9.65
N VAL A 181 -8.99 -27.77 -10.99
CA VAL A 181 -10.21 -27.53 -11.78
C VAL A 181 -11.20 -28.67 -11.61
N THR A 182 -10.74 -29.92 -11.68
CA THR A 182 -11.60 -31.10 -11.44
C THR A 182 -12.15 -31.11 -10.01
N ARG A 183 -11.34 -30.78 -8.99
CA ARG A 183 -11.84 -30.65 -7.61
C ARG A 183 -12.90 -29.54 -7.51
N ALA A 184 -12.69 -28.42 -8.20
CA ALA A 184 -13.58 -27.26 -8.16
C ALA A 184 -14.97 -27.56 -8.74
N GLU A 185 -15.10 -28.48 -9.70
CA GLU A 185 -16.38 -28.90 -10.30
C GLU A 185 -17.35 -29.49 -9.26
N SER A 186 -16.82 -30.19 -8.25
CA SER A 186 -17.61 -30.80 -7.18
C SER A 186 -17.61 -30.01 -5.86
N THR A 187 -16.79 -28.96 -5.75
CA THR A 187 -16.68 -28.19 -4.50
C THR A 187 -17.71 -27.08 -4.47
N ARG A 188 -18.60 -27.10 -3.46
CA ARG A 188 -19.60 -26.05 -3.23
C ARG A 188 -18.94 -24.82 -2.61
N CYS A 189 -19.32 -23.64 -3.07
CA CYS A 189 -18.97 -22.37 -2.44
C CYS A 189 -19.74 -22.18 -1.11
N PRO A 190 -19.06 -22.03 0.03
CA PRO A 190 -19.71 -21.68 1.29
C PRO A 190 -20.58 -20.42 1.23
N HIS A 191 -20.18 -19.42 0.44
CA HIS A 191 -20.86 -18.12 0.37
C HIS A 191 -21.67 -17.93 -0.93
N ALA A 192 -22.15 -19.04 -1.52
CA ALA A 192 -22.91 -19.04 -2.76
C ALA A 192 -24.16 -18.14 -2.74
N ASP A 193 -24.77 -17.93 -1.56
CA ASP A 193 -25.91 -17.06 -1.35
C ASP A 193 -25.57 -15.56 -1.45
N VAL A 194 -24.30 -15.19 -1.25
CA VAL A 194 -23.81 -13.81 -1.34
C VAL A 194 -23.32 -13.49 -2.76
N HIS A 195 -22.37 -14.24 -3.29
CA HIS A 195 -21.74 -13.95 -4.59
C HIS A 195 -22.44 -14.64 -5.78
N GLY A 196 -23.32 -15.62 -5.53
CA GLY A 196 -24.16 -16.25 -6.56
C GLY A 196 -23.47 -17.33 -7.41
N PHE A 197 -22.35 -17.89 -6.96
CA PHE A 197 -21.64 -18.99 -7.64
C PHE A 197 -21.85 -20.28 -6.85
N ALA A 198 -22.39 -21.32 -7.49
CA ALA A 198 -22.80 -22.53 -6.78
C ALA A 198 -21.62 -23.48 -6.50
N THR A 199 -20.60 -23.45 -7.35
CA THR A 199 -19.38 -24.25 -7.24
C THR A 199 -18.13 -23.39 -7.39
N MET A 200 -17.00 -23.86 -6.86
CA MET A 200 -15.71 -23.21 -7.06
C MET A 200 -15.35 -23.13 -8.54
N LYS A 201 -15.79 -24.08 -9.37
CA LYS A 201 -15.59 -24.02 -10.82
C LYS A 201 -16.30 -22.81 -11.44
N ASP A 202 -17.54 -22.53 -11.05
CA ASP A 202 -18.29 -21.36 -11.52
C ASP A 202 -17.57 -20.06 -11.12
N LEU A 203 -17.03 -20.01 -9.91
CA LEU A 203 -16.28 -18.87 -9.39
C LEU A 203 -14.96 -18.67 -10.14
N MET A 204 -14.18 -19.74 -10.34
CA MET A 204 -12.95 -19.71 -11.14
C MET A 204 -13.22 -19.31 -12.60
N ASP A 205 -14.35 -19.72 -13.18
CA ASP A 205 -14.76 -19.27 -14.52
C ASP A 205 -15.12 -17.79 -14.55
N ALA A 206 -15.69 -17.26 -13.47
CA ALA A 206 -16.02 -15.85 -13.36
C ALA A 206 -14.77 -14.93 -13.29
N LEU A 207 -13.59 -15.48 -13.02
CA LEU A 207 -12.30 -14.76 -13.08
C LEU A 207 -11.61 -14.83 -14.46
N ASN A 208 -12.16 -15.58 -15.43
CA ASN A 208 -11.55 -15.70 -16.75
C ASN A 208 -11.46 -14.31 -17.44
N PRO A 209 -10.29 -13.95 -18.00
CA PRO A 209 -10.13 -12.68 -18.69
C PRO A 209 -11.16 -12.47 -19.80
N LEU A 210 -11.74 -11.26 -19.85
CA LEU A 210 -12.68 -10.76 -20.87
C LEU A 210 -14.04 -11.47 -20.95
N THR A 211 -14.23 -12.60 -20.29
CA THR A 211 -15.48 -13.39 -20.38
C THR A 211 -16.09 -13.70 -19.02
N GLY A 212 -15.28 -13.76 -17.97
CA GLY A 212 -15.72 -14.05 -16.61
C GLY A 212 -16.53 -12.90 -16.00
N LYS A 213 -17.58 -13.24 -15.25
CA LYS A 213 -18.48 -12.26 -14.61
C LYS A 213 -17.73 -11.31 -13.67
N ILE A 214 -16.91 -11.82 -12.74
CA ILE A 214 -16.14 -10.98 -11.79
C ILE A 214 -15.15 -10.09 -12.54
N TYR A 215 -14.49 -10.63 -13.59
CA TYR A 215 -13.59 -9.83 -14.44
C TYR A 215 -14.34 -8.66 -15.09
N LEU A 216 -15.50 -8.91 -15.71
CA LEU A 216 -16.28 -7.88 -16.39
C LEU A 216 -16.91 -6.87 -15.41
N GLU A 217 -17.41 -7.33 -14.26
CA GLU A 217 -17.95 -6.45 -13.22
C GLU A 217 -16.86 -5.56 -12.62
N SER A 218 -15.65 -6.08 -12.47
CA SER A 218 -14.51 -5.28 -11.98
C SER A 218 -14.20 -4.10 -12.91
N LEU A 219 -14.36 -4.24 -14.23
CA LEU A 219 -14.24 -3.09 -15.15
C LEU A 219 -15.26 -2.00 -14.83
N GLU A 220 -16.51 -2.34 -14.55
CA GLU A 220 -17.53 -1.35 -14.18
C GLU A 220 -17.24 -0.72 -12.81
N TYR A 221 -16.81 -1.49 -11.82
CA TYR A 221 -16.50 -0.93 -10.50
C TYR A 221 -15.25 -0.04 -10.49
N THR A 222 -14.26 -0.31 -11.35
CA THR A 222 -13.17 0.65 -11.58
C THR A 222 -13.70 1.98 -12.12
N ARG A 223 -14.76 1.97 -12.93
CA ARG A 223 -15.44 3.19 -13.42
C ARG A 223 -16.18 3.91 -12.30
N VAL A 224 -16.88 3.18 -11.44
CA VAL A 224 -17.58 3.75 -10.27
C VAL A 224 -16.58 4.44 -9.33
N GLY A 225 -15.48 3.78 -8.96
CA GLY A 225 -14.43 4.38 -8.13
C GLY A 225 -13.83 5.64 -8.75
N ARG A 226 -13.60 5.64 -10.08
CA ARG A 226 -13.16 6.84 -10.80
C ARG A 226 -14.17 7.97 -10.78
N ILE A 227 -15.47 7.70 -10.94
CA ILE A 227 -16.52 8.72 -10.82
C ILE A 227 -16.48 9.38 -9.44
N MET A 228 -16.36 8.58 -8.38
CA MET A 228 -16.24 9.07 -7.01
C MET A 228 -15.01 9.97 -6.83
N CYS A 229 -13.85 9.56 -7.36
CA CYS A 229 -12.64 10.39 -7.36
C CYS A 229 -12.88 11.73 -8.07
N MET A 230 -13.41 11.69 -9.31
CA MET A 230 -13.59 12.88 -10.14
C MET A 230 -14.54 13.90 -9.51
N GLN A 231 -15.55 13.45 -8.76
CA GLN A 231 -16.44 14.35 -8.04
C GLN A 231 -15.72 15.19 -6.98
N MET A 232 -14.65 14.66 -6.37
CA MET A 232 -13.87 15.35 -5.34
C MET A 232 -12.61 16.02 -5.89
N TYR A 233 -11.97 15.43 -6.92
CA TYR A 233 -10.64 15.79 -7.44
C TYR A 233 -10.64 16.36 -8.87
N GLY A 234 -11.82 16.54 -9.46
CA GLY A 234 -12.04 17.09 -10.80
C GLY A 234 -11.78 16.10 -11.94
N LYS A 235 -10.63 15.41 -11.93
CA LYS A 235 -10.30 14.34 -12.88
C LYS A 235 -9.45 13.24 -12.23
N TYR A 236 -9.41 12.06 -12.82
CA TYR A 236 -8.59 10.92 -12.36
C TYR A 236 -8.01 10.18 -13.57
N PRO A 237 -6.75 9.66 -13.57
CA PRO A 237 -5.85 9.37 -12.43
C PRO A 237 -4.97 10.52 -11.93
N HIS A 238 -4.96 11.66 -12.62
CA HIS A 238 -4.16 12.82 -12.21
C HIS A 238 -5.10 13.96 -11.81
N PRO A 239 -5.42 14.13 -10.51
CA PRO A 239 -6.25 15.22 -10.00
C PRO A 239 -5.88 16.59 -10.55
N SER A 240 -6.88 17.47 -10.71
CA SER A 240 -6.66 18.87 -11.13
C SER A 240 -7.05 19.88 -10.05
N THR A 241 -7.68 19.43 -8.97
CA THR A 241 -8.20 20.33 -7.93
C THR A 241 -7.58 20.14 -6.56
N LEU A 242 -6.61 19.23 -6.42
CA LEU A 242 -5.80 19.16 -5.21
C LEU A 242 -4.88 20.38 -5.15
N VAL A 243 -4.92 21.08 -4.03
CA VAL A 243 -4.10 22.26 -3.73
C VAL A 243 -3.59 22.15 -2.30
N PRO A 244 -2.48 22.83 -1.94
CA PRO A 244 -2.12 23.02 -0.54
C PRO A 244 -3.29 23.67 0.21
N GLY A 245 -3.61 23.18 1.39
CA GLY A 245 -4.70 23.71 2.21
C GLY A 245 -6.09 23.27 1.77
N GLY A 246 -6.26 22.19 1.00
CA GLY A 246 -7.56 21.55 0.76
C GLY A 246 -7.78 21.09 -0.67
N VAL A 247 -8.93 21.45 -1.24
CA VAL A 247 -9.26 21.26 -2.67
C VAL A 247 -9.86 22.53 -3.27
N SER A 248 -9.69 22.74 -4.57
CA SER A 248 -10.32 23.82 -5.34
C SER A 248 -11.66 23.43 -5.98
N THR A 249 -12.14 22.20 -5.73
CA THR A 249 -13.43 21.70 -6.23
C THR A 249 -14.57 22.52 -5.62
N THR A 250 -15.48 23.02 -6.46
CA THR A 250 -16.74 23.61 -5.99
C THR A 250 -17.68 22.49 -5.53
N ILE A 251 -17.89 22.41 -4.21
CA ILE A 251 -18.78 21.43 -3.60
C ILE A 251 -20.18 22.03 -3.41
N SER A 252 -21.19 21.18 -3.53
CA SER A 252 -22.59 21.50 -3.31
C SER A 252 -23.31 20.33 -2.64
N THR A 253 -24.57 20.54 -2.21
CA THR A 253 -25.43 19.44 -1.74
C THR A 253 -25.54 18.31 -2.77
N SER A 254 -25.59 18.65 -4.07
CA SER A 254 -25.63 17.66 -5.16
C SER A 254 -24.37 16.81 -5.20
N SER A 255 -23.19 17.42 -4.99
CA SER A 255 -21.91 16.71 -4.98
C SER A 255 -21.90 15.57 -3.95
N PHE A 256 -22.38 15.83 -2.73
CA PHE A 256 -22.45 14.81 -1.69
C PHE A 256 -23.54 13.76 -1.93
N ASN A 257 -24.72 14.16 -2.41
CA ASN A 257 -25.79 13.22 -2.75
C ASN A 257 -25.38 12.25 -3.88
N GLU A 258 -24.72 12.76 -4.90
CA GLU A 258 -24.24 11.92 -6.00
C GLU A 258 -23.10 11.00 -5.54
N TYR A 259 -22.18 11.48 -4.70
CA TYR A 259 -21.13 10.63 -4.11
C TYR A 259 -21.74 9.52 -3.26
N TYR A 260 -22.68 9.84 -2.37
CA TYR A 260 -23.41 8.87 -1.55
C TYR A 260 -24.13 7.82 -2.41
N THR A 261 -24.70 8.23 -3.56
CA THR A 261 -25.33 7.32 -4.51
C THR A 261 -24.33 6.33 -5.11
N GLN A 262 -23.10 6.76 -5.44
CA GLN A 262 -22.06 5.84 -5.91
C GLN A 262 -21.57 4.91 -4.80
N LEU A 263 -21.36 5.47 -3.59
CA LEU A 263 -20.96 4.69 -2.42
C LEU A 263 -21.98 3.58 -2.09
N GLY A 264 -23.28 3.85 -2.23
CA GLY A 264 -24.34 2.85 -2.08
C GLY A 264 -24.18 1.63 -2.99
N LYS A 265 -23.74 1.83 -4.25
CA LYS A 265 -23.48 0.73 -5.20
C LYS A 265 -22.30 -0.14 -4.77
N ILE A 266 -21.36 0.43 -4.03
CA ILE A 266 -20.13 -0.25 -3.60
C ILE A 266 -20.39 -1.19 -2.42
N PHE A 267 -21.40 -0.95 -1.57
CA PHE A 267 -21.63 -1.79 -0.38
C PHE A 267 -21.83 -3.26 -0.71
N ASP A 268 -22.70 -3.56 -1.68
CA ASP A 268 -22.94 -4.95 -2.06
C ASP A 268 -21.72 -5.57 -2.74
N TYR A 269 -21.00 -4.77 -3.52
CA TYR A 269 -19.77 -5.24 -4.15
C TYR A 269 -18.69 -5.57 -3.11
N CYS A 270 -18.54 -4.79 -2.04
CA CYS A 270 -17.65 -5.12 -0.94
C CYS A 270 -18.03 -6.45 -0.28
N LYS A 271 -19.32 -6.70 -0.02
CA LYS A 271 -19.81 -7.96 0.56
C LYS A 271 -19.50 -9.15 -0.36
N VAL A 272 -19.79 -9.00 -1.65
CA VAL A 272 -19.51 -10.01 -2.69
C VAL A 272 -18.02 -10.30 -2.79
N MET A 273 -17.17 -9.27 -2.81
CA MET A 273 -15.73 -9.44 -2.97
C MET A 273 -15.08 -10.07 -1.73
N ALA A 274 -15.51 -9.72 -0.52
CA ALA A 274 -15.05 -10.39 0.70
C ALA A 274 -15.38 -11.89 0.66
N ALA A 275 -16.65 -12.23 0.43
CA ALA A 275 -17.11 -13.62 0.32
C ALA A 275 -16.40 -14.40 -0.81
N THR A 276 -16.21 -13.76 -1.97
CA THR A 276 -15.51 -14.36 -3.12
C THR A 276 -14.07 -14.73 -2.77
N TRP A 277 -13.35 -13.84 -2.10
CA TRP A 277 -11.94 -14.08 -1.77
C TRP A 277 -11.74 -14.96 -0.54
N ASP A 278 -12.74 -15.08 0.33
CA ASP A 278 -12.78 -16.14 1.34
C ASP A 278 -12.85 -17.51 0.67
N ASP A 279 -13.82 -17.71 -0.21
CA ASP A 279 -14.01 -18.98 -0.93
C ASP A 279 -12.79 -19.36 -1.80
N ILE A 280 -12.18 -18.39 -2.50
CA ILE A 280 -10.93 -18.63 -3.25
C ILE A 280 -9.81 -19.05 -2.31
N ALA A 281 -9.51 -18.25 -1.28
CA ALA A 281 -8.34 -18.51 -0.44
C ALA A 281 -8.49 -19.82 0.34
N ASP A 282 -9.66 -20.10 0.89
CA ASP A 282 -9.92 -21.34 1.61
C ASP A 282 -9.85 -22.56 0.68
N PHE A 283 -10.44 -22.49 -0.52
CA PHE A 283 -10.35 -23.57 -1.50
C PHE A 283 -8.90 -23.96 -1.82
N PHE A 284 -8.04 -22.98 -2.10
CA PHE A 284 -6.64 -23.25 -2.44
C PHE A 284 -5.85 -23.78 -1.23
N LEU A 285 -6.06 -23.23 -0.03
CA LEU A 285 -5.40 -23.69 1.19
C LEU A 285 -5.82 -25.11 1.58
N GLU A 286 -7.11 -25.44 1.47
CA GLU A 286 -7.63 -26.78 1.69
C GLU A 286 -7.22 -27.78 0.60
N ALA A 287 -7.00 -27.29 -0.63
CA ALA A 287 -6.52 -28.11 -1.72
C ALA A 287 -5.07 -28.54 -1.52
N ASN A 288 -4.23 -27.64 -1.03
CA ASN A 288 -2.85 -27.93 -0.71
C ASN A 288 -2.35 -26.98 0.40
N PRO A 289 -2.16 -27.47 1.63
CA PRO A 289 -1.66 -26.65 2.75
C PRO A 289 -0.31 -25.97 2.48
N ALA A 290 0.49 -26.47 1.53
CA ALA A 290 1.74 -25.81 1.13
C ALA A 290 1.53 -24.42 0.51
N TYR A 291 0.33 -24.09 0.01
CA TYR A 291 0.01 -22.72 -0.43
C TYR A 291 0.16 -21.69 0.71
N GLU A 292 0.08 -22.11 1.98
CA GLU A 292 0.33 -21.21 3.10
C GLU A 292 1.76 -20.64 3.09
N GLN A 293 2.71 -21.35 2.48
CA GLN A 293 4.10 -20.89 2.37
C GLN A 293 4.35 -19.99 1.14
N VAL A 294 3.41 -19.90 0.20
CA VAL A 294 3.57 -19.11 -1.02
C VAL A 294 3.53 -17.62 -0.69
N GLY A 295 4.67 -16.95 -0.89
CA GLY A 295 4.83 -15.54 -0.53
C GLY A 295 4.85 -15.28 0.97
N ALA A 296 4.99 -16.32 1.79
CA ALA A 296 5.15 -16.18 3.24
C ALA A 296 6.47 -15.45 3.56
N ARG A 297 6.40 -14.56 4.54
CA ARG A 297 7.55 -13.79 5.03
C ARG A 297 7.35 -13.44 6.50
N PRO A 298 8.40 -13.01 7.23
CA PRO A 298 8.22 -12.36 8.52
C PRO A 298 7.24 -11.19 8.42
N THR A 299 6.31 -11.12 9.37
CA THR A 299 5.25 -10.11 9.44
C THR A 299 5.81 -8.77 9.92
N ASN A 300 6.66 -8.17 9.08
CA ASN A 300 7.23 -6.86 9.27
C ASN A 300 6.48 -5.88 8.35
N MET A 301 5.68 -4.98 8.90
CA MET A 301 4.85 -4.05 8.14
C MET A 301 5.06 -2.60 8.57
N ILE A 302 4.93 -1.68 7.63
CA ILE A 302 5.02 -0.23 7.84
C ILE A 302 3.80 0.46 7.24
N GLN A 303 3.14 1.31 8.03
CA GLN A 303 2.02 2.13 7.61
C GLN A 303 2.18 3.54 8.19
N THR A 304 2.02 4.56 7.38
CA THR A 304 2.00 5.96 7.83
C THR A 304 0.60 6.46 8.20
N GLY A 305 -0.41 5.58 8.14
CA GLY A 305 -1.81 5.93 8.33
C GLY A 305 -2.38 6.71 7.14
N ILE A 306 -3.71 6.77 7.05
CA ILE A 306 -4.44 7.52 6.02
C ILE A 306 -5.83 7.89 6.53
N TRP A 307 -6.44 8.88 5.87
CA TRP A 307 -7.70 9.55 6.22
C TRP A 307 -7.62 10.29 7.54
N ASP A 308 -7.26 11.56 7.41
CA ASP A 308 -7.07 12.46 8.53
C ASP A 308 -8.42 12.84 9.16
N ASP A 309 -8.47 12.89 10.50
CA ASP A 309 -9.63 13.39 11.23
C ASP A 309 -9.74 14.91 11.04
N PRO A 310 -10.87 15.43 10.53
CA PRO A 310 -11.03 16.85 10.23
C PRO A 310 -10.96 17.78 11.45
N GLU A 311 -11.11 17.24 12.66
CA GLU A 311 -11.00 18.01 13.91
C GLU A 311 -9.61 17.91 14.55
N ALA A 312 -8.75 17.02 14.04
CA ALA A 312 -7.41 16.78 14.57
C ALA A 312 -6.31 17.36 13.70
N TYR A 313 -6.45 17.20 12.37
CA TYR A 313 -5.39 17.52 11.43
C TYR A 313 -5.11 19.01 11.36
N ASP A 314 -3.88 19.39 11.72
CA ASP A 314 -3.42 20.78 11.74
C ASP A 314 -2.23 21.03 10.79
N ALA A 315 -1.84 20.01 10.02
CA ALA A 315 -0.67 19.98 9.14
C ALA A 315 0.69 20.21 9.83
N THR A 316 0.77 20.40 11.15
CA THR A 316 2.03 20.72 11.83
C THR A 316 2.89 19.47 12.03
N TYR A 317 4.23 19.64 11.98
CA TYR A 317 5.14 18.57 12.40
C TYR A 317 5.11 18.38 13.93
N ALA A 318 4.93 19.48 14.68
CA ALA A 318 4.97 19.45 16.14
C ALA A 318 3.91 18.53 16.75
N ASN A 319 2.69 18.54 16.18
CA ASN A 319 1.57 17.72 16.66
C ASN A 319 1.34 16.46 15.82
N CYS A 320 2.33 16.01 15.04
CA CYS A 320 2.12 14.92 14.09
C CYS A 320 1.81 13.57 14.71
N ASN A 321 2.26 13.33 15.93
CA ASN A 321 1.86 12.12 16.64
C ASN A 321 0.39 12.18 17.04
N GLU A 322 -0.10 13.35 17.45
CA GLU A 322 -1.45 13.58 17.95
C GLU A 322 -2.48 13.48 16.84
N TRP A 323 -2.30 14.21 15.73
CA TRP A 323 -3.22 14.08 14.60
C TRP A 323 -3.05 12.77 13.84
N GLY A 324 -1.82 12.20 13.83
CA GLY A 324 -1.56 10.88 13.26
C GLY A 324 -2.29 9.76 13.99
N ASP A 325 -2.34 9.82 15.33
CA ASP A 325 -3.07 8.85 16.15
C ASP A 325 -4.59 8.95 15.99
N ARG A 326 -5.09 10.07 15.45
CA ARG A 326 -6.51 10.28 15.13
C ARG A 326 -6.89 9.93 13.68
N ARG A 327 -5.95 9.43 12.86
CA ARG A 327 -6.28 8.92 11.52
C ARG A 327 -7.25 7.74 11.60
N TRP A 328 -8.16 7.66 10.65
CA TRP A 328 -9.16 6.58 10.62
C TRP A 328 -8.61 5.25 10.11
N ALA A 329 -7.47 5.28 9.40
CA ALA A 329 -6.57 4.14 9.35
C ALA A 329 -5.26 4.50 10.06
N LEU A 330 -4.97 3.80 11.16
CA LEU A 330 -3.88 4.19 12.05
C LEU A 330 -2.49 3.96 11.41
N PRO A 331 -1.53 4.86 11.69
CA PRO A 331 -0.12 4.60 11.44
C PRO A 331 0.41 3.48 12.32
N GLY A 332 1.46 2.81 11.86
CA GLY A 332 2.22 1.93 12.74
C GLY A 332 3.32 1.11 12.08
N ILE A 333 4.19 0.62 12.96
CA ILE A 333 5.24 -0.36 12.66
C ILE A 333 4.87 -1.67 13.34
N ILE A 334 4.82 -2.73 12.55
CA ILE A 334 4.66 -4.10 13.04
C ILE A 334 5.98 -4.82 12.77
N LEU A 335 6.56 -5.47 13.79
CA LEU A 335 7.72 -6.33 13.64
C LEU A 335 7.43 -7.68 14.29
N ASP A 336 7.65 -8.74 13.53
CA ASP A 336 7.36 -10.13 13.94
C ASP A 336 5.88 -10.31 14.37
N GLY A 337 4.97 -9.57 13.73
CA GLY A 337 3.54 -9.60 14.05
C GLY A 337 3.10 -8.73 15.25
N GLU A 338 4.03 -8.08 15.95
CA GLU A 338 3.73 -7.22 17.10
C GLU A 338 3.78 -5.73 16.73
N LEU A 339 2.77 -4.98 17.14
CA LEU A 339 2.73 -3.51 16.99
C LEU A 339 3.81 -2.87 17.89
N ARG A 340 4.73 -2.12 17.28
CA ARG A 340 5.88 -1.49 17.94
C ARG A 340 5.64 -0.03 18.31
N THR A 341 5.02 0.73 17.40
CA THR A 341 4.69 2.13 17.59
C THR A 341 3.59 2.53 16.62
N THR A 342 2.80 3.54 17.00
CA THR A 342 1.87 4.28 16.13
C THR A 342 2.31 5.73 15.93
N ARG A 343 3.43 6.15 16.53
CA ARG A 343 3.90 7.54 16.46
C ARG A 343 4.53 7.82 15.10
N LEU A 344 4.06 8.86 14.42
CA LEU A 344 4.61 9.28 13.12
C LEU A 344 6.08 9.69 13.21
N THR A 345 6.49 10.32 14.30
CA THR A 345 7.90 10.67 14.55
C THR A 345 8.80 9.43 14.62
N ASP A 346 8.36 8.37 15.31
CA ASP A 346 9.10 7.10 15.39
C ASP A 346 9.18 6.41 14.02
N ILE A 347 8.09 6.43 13.26
CA ILE A 347 8.06 5.91 11.89
C ILE A 347 9.05 6.66 11.02
N ASN A 348 9.03 8.00 11.03
CA ASN A 348 9.89 8.87 10.24
C ASN A 348 11.38 8.64 10.55
N MET A 349 11.78 8.68 11.83
CA MET A 349 13.17 8.48 12.25
C MET A 349 13.78 7.17 11.76
N GLY A 350 12.97 6.11 11.68
CA GLY A 350 13.45 4.79 11.32
C GLY A 350 13.68 4.58 9.83
N ILE A 351 13.21 5.48 8.95
CA ILE A 351 13.29 5.31 7.50
C ILE A 351 14.71 5.60 7.00
N GLU A 352 15.30 4.62 6.33
CA GLU A 352 16.57 4.73 5.62
C GLU A 352 16.41 4.15 4.21
N GLU A 353 17.11 4.70 3.23
CA GLU A 353 17.12 4.20 1.85
C GLU A 353 18.56 3.94 1.41
N PHE A 354 18.79 2.77 0.80
CA PHE A 354 20.12 2.34 0.37
C PHE A 354 20.17 2.04 -1.13
N VAL A 355 21.37 2.02 -1.72
CA VAL A 355 21.58 1.95 -3.18
C VAL A 355 22.66 0.96 -3.62
N GLU A 356 23.11 0.06 -2.75
CA GLU A 356 24.22 -0.88 -3.03
C GLU A 356 23.94 -1.73 -4.28
N HIS A 357 22.68 -2.17 -4.44
CA HIS A 357 22.23 -2.98 -5.57
C HIS A 357 21.41 -2.21 -6.61
N SER A 358 21.44 -0.88 -6.53
CA SER A 358 20.64 0.03 -7.35
C SER A 358 21.52 0.89 -8.24
N TYR A 359 21.03 1.29 -9.43
CA TYR A 359 21.78 2.09 -10.42
C TYR A 359 21.94 3.57 -10.02
N TYR A 360 22.47 3.81 -8.81
CA TYR A 360 22.75 5.13 -8.24
C TYR A 360 24.11 5.14 -7.54
N ASP A 361 24.76 6.29 -7.49
CA ASP A 361 25.86 6.53 -6.55
C ASP A 361 25.31 6.87 -5.15
N ASP A 362 26.08 6.52 -4.12
CA ASP A 362 25.73 6.83 -2.73
C ASP A 362 25.89 8.33 -2.46
N TRP A 363 24.81 9.01 -2.08
CA TRP A 363 24.84 10.45 -1.82
C TRP A 363 25.57 10.81 -0.53
N THR A 364 25.71 9.88 0.41
CA THR A 364 26.35 10.14 1.70
C THR A 364 27.86 10.40 1.56
N THR A 365 28.44 10.10 0.39
CA THR A 365 29.85 10.41 0.09
C THR A 365 30.09 11.87 -0.31
N ASN A 366 29.04 12.66 -0.56
CA ASN A 366 29.15 14.03 -1.09
C ASN A 366 29.27 15.12 0.00
N GLY A 367 29.55 14.73 1.25
CA GLY A 367 29.74 15.65 2.37
C GLY A 367 28.81 15.34 3.54
N ALA A 368 28.71 16.30 4.46
CA ALA A 368 27.83 16.15 5.62
C ALA A 368 26.35 16.14 5.22
N PRO A 369 25.48 15.39 5.91
CA PRO A 369 24.05 15.40 5.66
C PRO A 369 23.48 16.80 5.86
N ARG A 370 22.44 17.13 5.08
CA ARG A 370 21.77 18.44 5.15
C ARG A 370 21.05 18.66 6.48
N PHE A 371 20.46 17.62 7.02
CA PHE A 371 19.67 17.62 8.25
C PHE A 371 20.16 16.51 9.18
N ALA A 372 20.65 16.88 10.37
CA ALA A 372 21.02 15.94 11.42
C ALA A 372 19.82 15.58 12.32
N THR A 373 18.81 16.45 12.39
CA THR A 373 17.61 16.26 13.20
C THR A 373 16.36 16.71 12.46
N ASP A 374 15.21 16.25 12.94
CA ASP A 374 13.90 16.78 12.55
C ASP A 374 13.55 18.08 13.31
N PRO A 375 12.40 18.72 13.01
CA PRO A 375 11.95 19.93 13.71
C PRO A 375 11.75 19.79 15.23
N LEU A 376 11.61 18.56 15.75
CA LEU A 376 11.49 18.27 17.18
C LEU A 376 12.84 17.92 17.82
N GLY A 377 13.94 17.96 17.06
CA GLY A 377 15.27 17.62 17.53
C GLY A 377 15.58 16.11 17.52
N ASN A 378 14.68 15.28 16.99
CA ASN A 378 14.92 13.85 16.89
C ASN A 378 15.99 13.55 15.84
N PRO A 379 16.88 12.56 16.05
CA PRO A 379 17.98 12.28 15.13
C PRO A 379 17.49 11.72 13.78
N ILE A 380 18.08 12.19 12.69
CA ILE A 380 17.77 11.79 11.31
C ILE A 380 19.02 11.22 10.63
N SER A 381 18.89 10.03 10.06
CA SER A 381 19.98 9.34 9.35
C SER A 381 20.46 10.12 8.11
N PRO A 382 21.76 10.07 7.76
CA PRO A 382 22.24 10.50 6.45
C PRO A 382 21.55 9.77 5.28
N TYR A 383 21.08 8.54 5.52
CA TYR A 383 20.33 7.73 4.56
C TYR A 383 18.82 8.02 4.56
N HIS A 384 18.33 8.95 5.38
CA HIS A 384 16.93 9.36 5.39
C HIS A 384 16.57 10.16 4.12
N ALA A 385 15.33 10.04 3.64
CA ALA A 385 14.86 10.69 2.40
C ALA A 385 15.02 12.23 2.39
N TRP A 386 15.01 12.91 3.54
CA TRP A 386 15.30 14.35 3.62
C TRP A 386 16.75 14.73 3.28
N ASN A 387 17.69 13.79 3.43
CA ASN A 387 19.11 13.97 3.13
C ASN A 387 19.50 13.40 1.77
N LYS A 388 18.59 12.67 1.12
CA LYS A 388 18.86 11.98 -0.15
C LYS A 388 19.16 12.96 -1.27
N GLU A 389 20.19 12.64 -2.03
CA GLU A 389 20.40 13.17 -3.37
C GLU A 389 20.37 12.02 -4.39
N THR A 390 19.44 12.08 -5.33
CA THR A 390 19.33 11.03 -6.38
C THR A 390 20.37 11.26 -7.46
N ILE A 391 21.42 10.41 -7.48
CA ILE A 391 22.55 10.49 -8.40
C ILE A 391 22.50 9.26 -9.32
N PRO A 392 21.79 9.33 -10.47
CA PRO A 392 21.61 8.17 -11.33
C PRO A 392 22.95 7.76 -11.97
N ARG A 393 23.23 6.46 -11.90
CA ARG A 393 24.41 5.82 -12.50
C ARG A 393 23.98 4.58 -13.30
N PRO A 394 23.59 4.77 -14.57
CA PRO A 394 23.27 3.65 -15.45
C PRO A 394 24.51 2.78 -15.68
N GLU A 395 24.39 1.47 -15.46
CA GLU A 395 25.45 0.50 -15.75
C GLU A 395 24.87 -0.87 -16.13
N GLY A 396 25.76 -1.79 -16.51
CA GLY A 396 25.35 -3.15 -16.91
C GLY A 396 24.80 -3.95 -15.73
N LYS A 397 23.71 -4.70 -15.97
CA LYS A 397 23.09 -5.54 -14.95
C LYS A 397 24.07 -6.59 -14.41
N ASN A 398 24.25 -6.60 -13.09
CA ASN A 398 24.95 -7.66 -12.37
C ASN A 398 24.21 -7.99 -11.07
N PHE A 399 23.68 -9.21 -10.96
CA PHE A 399 22.90 -9.65 -9.79
C PHE A 399 23.68 -9.71 -8.48
N LYS A 400 25.02 -9.65 -8.53
CA LYS A 400 25.89 -9.55 -7.35
C LYS A 400 26.19 -8.10 -6.95
N GLU A 401 26.02 -7.17 -7.88
CA GLU A 401 26.28 -5.75 -7.73
C GLU A 401 24.97 -5.00 -8.01
N LYS A 402 24.93 -4.07 -8.96
CA LYS A 402 23.74 -3.28 -9.27
C LYS A 402 22.88 -3.96 -10.34
N TYR A 403 21.58 -4.09 -10.06
CA TYR A 403 20.64 -4.75 -10.96
C TYR A 403 19.27 -4.07 -11.10
N SER A 404 18.98 -3.01 -10.34
CA SER A 404 17.65 -2.37 -10.36
C SER A 404 17.68 -0.84 -10.30
N TRP A 405 16.64 -0.20 -10.86
CA TRP A 405 16.35 1.22 -10.61
C TRP A 405 15.57 1.48 -9.32
N ASP A 406 15.08 0.45 -8.63
CA ASP A 406 14.52 0.65 -7.29
C ASP A 406 15.66 0.75 -6.28
N CYS A 407 15.55 1.70 -5.36
CA CYS A 407 16.38 1.76 -4.17
C CYS A 407 15.89 0.74 -3.13
N ALA A 408 16.59 0.63 -2.00
CA ALA A 408 16.32 -0.33 -0.95
C ALA A 408 15.86 0.38 0.35
N PRO A 409 14.59 0.82 0.45
CA PRO A 409 14.07 1.42 1.68
C PRO A 409 13.99 0.39 2.81
N ARG A 410 14.27 0.82 4.04
CA ARG A 410 14.23 0.05 5.28
C ARG A 410 13.61 0.88 6.39
N TRP A 411 13.09 0.20 7.41
CA TRP A 411 12.78 0.83 8.69
C TRP A 411 13.60 0.16 9.79
N ASP A 412 14.37 0.92 10.56
CA ASP A 412 15.29 0.37 11.58
C ASP A 412 16.20 -0.72 10.98
N ARG A 413 16.70 -0.49 9.75
CA ARG A 413 17.50 -1.44 8.95
C ARG A 413 16.81 -2.77 8.64
N GLN A 414 15.50 -2.88 8.82
CA GLN A 414 14.70 -4.05 8.49
C GLN A 414 13.91 -3.87 7.20
N VAL A 415 13.71 -4.99 6.49
CA VAL A 415 12.84 -5.06 5.32
C VAL A 415 11.39 -5.08 5.79
N MET A 416 10.61 -4.10 5.34
CA MET A 416 9.21 -3.94 5.70
C MET A 416 8.30 -4.31 4.53
N GLU A 417 7.02 -4.50 4.80
CA GLU A 417 5.95 -4.59 3.81
C GLU A 417 4.94 -3.46 4.01
N SER A 418 4.40 -2.93 2.92
CA SER A 418 3.29 -2.00 2.94
C SER A 418 2.13 -2.53 2.11
N GLY A 419 0.94 -2.00 2.32
CA GLY A 419 -0.27 -2.48 1.66
C GLY A 419 -1.52 -2.21 2.49
N THR A 420 -2.67 -2.32 1.83
CA THR A 420 -3.98 -2.01 2.43
C THR A 420 -4.33 -2.94 3.60
N TYR A 421 -3.97 -4.23 3.50
CA TYR A 421 -4.12 -5.19 4.60
C TYR A 421 -3.28 -4.82 5.82
N GLY A 422 -2.10 -4.19 5.63
CA GLY A 422 -1.28 -3.74 6.76
C GLY A 422 -1.90 -2.55 7.50
N ARG A 423 -2.68 -1.69 6.82
CA ARG A 423 -3.47 -0.62 7.46
C ARG A 423 -4.54 -1.21 8.38
N MET A 424 -5.24 -2.22 7.87
CA MET A 424 -6.24 -2.96 8.66
C MET A 424 -5.59 -3.65 9.86
N TRP A 425 -4.46 -4.32 9.63
CA TRP A 425 -3.71 -5.03 10.67
C TRP A 425 -3.24 -4.08 11.79
N THR A 426 -2.68 -2.95 11.41
CA THR A 426 -2.22 -1.92 12.36
C THR A 426 -3.40 -1.39 13.18
N THR A 427 -4.51 -1.08 12.52
CA THR A 427 -5.73 -0.60 13.19
C THR A 427 -6.31 -1.65 14.13
N ALA A 428 -6.33 -2.92 13.72
CA ALA A 428 -6.77 -4.05 14.54
C ALA A 428 -5.91 -4.22 15.80
N LEU A 429 -4.58 -4.27 15.66
CA LEU A 429 -3.64 -4.45 16.78
C LEU A 429 -3.59 -3.25 17.73
N ALA A 430 -3.82 -2.05 17.22
CA ALA A 430 -3.90 -0.86 18.07
C ALA A 430 -5.09 -0.92 19.04
N ALA A 431 -6.07 -1.81 18.76
CA ALA A 431 -7.25 -2.08 19.57
C ALA A 431 -8.03 -0.81 19.94
N ARG A 432 -7.97 0.20 19.06
CA ARG A 432 -8.70 1.46 19.19
C ARG A 432 -9.18 1.90 17.82
N THR A 433 -10.47 2.21 17.72
CA THR A 433 -11.04 2.91 16.58
C THR A 433 -11.42 4.31 17.01
N GLN A 434 -11.19 5.26 16.11
CA GLN A 434 -11.75 6.60 16.23
C GLN A 434 -13.28 6.53 16.10
N ASP A 435 -13.96 7.65 16.38
CA ASP A 435 -15.42 7.76 16.25
C ASP A 435 -15.90 7.37 14.84
N ASN A 436 -16.30 6.11 14.69
CA ASN A 436 -16.79 5.50 13.46
C ASN A 436 -17.79 4.39 13.79
N PRO A 437 -19.09 4.58 13.53
CA PRO A 437 -20.12 3.60 13.86
C PRO A 437 -20.10 2.35 12.96
N PHE A 438 -19.31 2.35 11.89
CA PHE A 438 -19.23 1.25 10.92
C PHE A 438 -17.99 0.37 11.10
N LEU A 439 -17.12 0.68 12.07
CA LEU A 439 -15.82 0.03 12.21
C LEU A 439 -15.41 -0.09 13.68
N GLU A 440 -15.07 -1.30 14.10
CA GLU A 440 -14.50 -1.58 15.42
C GLU A 440 -13.23 -2.43 15.30
N ALA A 441 -12.17 -2.05 16.02
CA ALA A 441 -10.96 -2.85 16.16
C ALA A 441 -11.14 -3.83 17.33
N THR A 442 -11.05 -5.12 17.05
CA THR A 442 -11.29 -6.18 18.06
C THR A 442 -10.01 -6.65 18.75
N GLY A 443 -8.86 -6.06 18.42
CA GLY A 443 -7.53 -6.49 18.89
C GLY A 443 -6.94 -7.64 18.08
N ASP A 444 -7.77 -8.57 17.61
CA ASP A 444 -7.40 -9.72 16.76
C ASP A 444 -7.89 -9.59 15.30
N GLY A 445 -8.50 -8.45 14.97
CA GLY A 445 -9.17 -8.23 13.71
C GLY A 445 -9.96 -6.93 13.67
N LEU A 446 -10.85 -6.83 12.69
CA LEU A 446 -11.78 -5.72 12.51
C LEU A 446 -13.21 -6.26 12.33
N ARG A 447 -14.15 -5.63 13.03
CA ARG A 447 -15.59 -5.77 12.77
C ARG A 447 -16.05 -4.59 11.92
N ILE A 448 -16.58 -4.87 10.74
CA ILE A 448 -16.94 -3.86 9.73
C ILE A 448 -18.42 -4.02 9.41
N VAL A 449 -19.21 -2.98 9.62
CA VAL A 449 -20.65 -2.98 9.33
C VAL A 449 -20.91 -2.30 8.00
N LEU A 450 -21.42 -3.05 7.03
CA LEU A 450 -21.81 -2.51 5.72
C LEU A 450 -23.34 -2.34 5.65
N PRO A 451 -23.83 -1.12 5.35
CA PRO A 451 -25.26 -0.86 5.26
C PRO A 451 -25.98 -1.74 4.24
N ARG A 452 -27.31 -1.87 4.42
CA ARG A 452 -28.18 -2.49 3.43
C ARG A 452 -28.18 -1.71 2.11
N HIS A 453 -28.11 -2.42 1.00
CA HIS A 453 -28.46 -1.89 -0.32
C HIS A 453 -29.37 -2.91 -1.05
N GLY A 454 -28.88 -3.57 -2.10
CA GLY A 454 -29.52 -4.74 -2.70
C GLY A 454 -29.36 -5.98 -1.83
N LEU A 455 -28.19 -6.17 -1.21
CA LEU A 455 -27.98 -7.17 -0.16
C LEU A 455 -28.37 -6.62 1.22
N PRO A 456 -28.74 -7.49 2.19
CA PRO A 456 -28.98 -7.10 3.57
C PRO A 456 -27.80 -6.33 4.18
N GLU A 457 -28.05 -5.63 5.28
CA GLU A 457 -26.95 -5.15 6.14
C GLU A 457 -26.11 -6.36 6.59
N THR A 458 -24.79 -6.19 6.61
CA THR A 458 -23.88 -7.30 6.87
C THR A 458 -22.73 -6.84 7.75
N GLU A 459 -22.46 -7.61 8.78
CA GLU A 459 -21.25 -7.50 9.57
C GLU A 459 -20.18 -8.43 8.97
N LEU A 460 -19.07 -7.84 8.55
CA LEU A 460 -17.89 -8.56 8.07
C LEU A 460 -16.82 -8.55 9.15
N ASN A 461 -16.28 -9.73 9.46
CA ASN A 461 -15.28 -9.91 10.48
C ASN A 461 -13.95 -10.30 9.82
N TRP A 462 -13.07 -9.32 9.61
CA TRP A 462 -11.71 -9.61 9.13
C TRP A 462 -10.84 -10.02 10.30
N LYS A 463 -10.19 -11.19 10.22
CA LYS A 463 -9.24 -11.65 11.23
C LYS A 463 -7.81 -11.47 10.76
N ILE A 464 -6.93 -11.13 11.70
CA ILE A 464 -5.50 -11.12 11.46
C ILE A 464 -5.07 -12.56 11.08
N PRO A 465 -4.50 -12.79 9.89
CA PRO A 465 -4.10 -14.12 9.49
C PRO A 465 -2.88 -14.58 10.28
N ARG A 466 -2.81 -15.88 10.56
CA ARG A 466 -1.65 -16.49 11.24
C ARG A 466 -0.36 -16.32 10.43
N THR A 467 -0.45 -16.50 9.11
CA THR A 467 0.68 -16.43 8.19
C THR A 467 0.38 -15.40 7.11
N LEU A 468 1.25 -14.41 6.94
CA LEU A 468 1.12 -13.42 5.87
C LEU A 468 1.64 -14.01 4.54
N ASN A 469 0.76 -14.73 3.83
CA ASN A 469 1.03 -15.36 2.54
C ASN A 469 0.37 -14.59 1.37
N ALA A 470 0.51 -15.06 0.13
CA ALA A 470 -0.05 -14.39 -1.05
C ALA A 470 -1.58 -14.35 -1.08
N LEU A 471 -2.25 -15.44 -0.65
CA LEU A 471 -3.70 -15.54 -0.59
C LEU A 471 -4.29 -14.56 0.43
N GLU A 472 -3.70 -14.49 1.63
CA GLU A 472 -4.14 -13.59 2.70
C GLU A 472 -3.96 -12.10 2.33
N ARG A 473 -3.01 -11.77 1.45
CA ARG A 473 -2.89 -10.39 0.91
C ARG A 473 -4.04 -10.04 -0.01
N ASN A 474 -4.50 -10.98 -0.83
CA ASN A 474 -5.65 -10.76 -1.69
C ASN A 474 -6.96 -10.75 -0.89
N ARG A 475 -7.15 -11.70 0.04
CA ARG A 475 -8.27 -11.69 1.01
C ARG A 475 -8.29 -10.38 1.80
N GLY A 476 -7.17 -9.98 2.38
CA GLY A 476 -7.05 -8.72 3.12
C GLY A 476 -7.37 -7.49 2.25
N ARG A 477 -6.99 -7.49 0.96
CA ARG A 477 -7.40 -6.43 0.04
C ARG A 477 -8.90 -6.45 -0.28
N ALA A 478 -9.54 -7.62 -0.34
CA ALA A 478 -11.00 -7.70 -0.51
C ALA A 478 -11.73 -7.10 0.69
N TYR A 479 -11.32 -7.45 1.92
CA TYR A 479 -11.87 -6.83 3.14
C TYR A 479 -11.50 -5.35 3.26
N ALA A 480 -10.36 -4.91 2.70
CA ALA A 480 -10.01 -3.50 2.68
C ALA A 480 -11.00 -2.64 1.89
N MET A 481 -11.75 -3.22 0.94
CA MET A 481 -12.85 -2.51 0.30
C MET A 481 -13.97 -2.20 1.30
N ALA A 482 -14.35 -3.17 2.13
CA ALA A 482 -15.32 -2.96 3.19
C ALA A 482 -14.83 -1.95 4.24
N PHE A 483 -13.56 -2.05 4.65
CA PHE A 483 -12.90 -1.09 5.53
C PHE A 483 -12.97 0.32 4.96
N THR A 484 -12.62 0.50 3.68
CA THR A 484 -12.69 1.78 2.98
C THR A 484 -14.12 2.29 2.86
N ALA A 485 -15.12 1.42 2.68
CA ALA A 485 -16.53 1.81 2.64
C ALA A 485 -17.04 2.32 4.00
N ALA A 486 -16.62 1.69 5.10
CA ALA A 486 -16.91 2.19 6.45
C ALA A 486 -16.30 3.59 6.68
N ILE A 487 -15.05 3.81 6.24
CA ILE A 487 -14.42 5.15 6.28
C ILE A 487 -15.19 6.14 5.41
N GLY A 488 -15.54 5.79 4.17
CA GLY A 488 -16.30 6.63 3.25
C GLY A 488 -17.66 7.04 3.81
N MET A 489 -18.34 6.12 4.51
CA MET A 489 -19.59 6.40 5.20
C MET A 489 -19.41 7.38 6.35
N ASN A 490 -18.38 7.21 7.16
CA ASN A 490 -18.09 8.16 8.23
C ASN A 490 -17.76 9.56 7.65
N CYS A 491 -16.95 9.62 6.59
CA CYS A 491 -16.59 10.85 5.89
C CYS A 491 -17.84 11.60 5.41
N ILE A 492 -18.74 10.93 4.69
CA ILE A 492 -19.87 11.59 4.04
C ILE A 492 -20.91 12.07 5.06
N LEU A 493 -21.11 11.33 6.16
CA LEU A 493 -22.01 11.76 7.24
C LEU A 493 -21.48 13.01 7.94
N LYS A 494 -20.19 13.03 8.31
CA LYS A 494 -19.56 14.23 8.87
C LYS A 494 -19.56 15.40 7.88
N ALA A 495 -19.38 15.15 6.58
CA ALA A 495 -19.45 16.19 5.56
C ALA A 495 -20.85 16.82 5.50
N PHE A 496 -21.93 16.03 5.61
CA PHE A 496 -23.29 16.55 5.73
C PHE A 496 -23.54 17.34 7.02
N GLU A 497 -22.86 17.03 8.12
CA GLU A 497 -22.94 17.80 9.37
C GLU A 497 -22.33 19.19 9.20
N TYR A 498 -21.07 19.27 8.74
CA TYR A 498 -20.42 20.55 8.43
C TYR A 498 -21.23 21.36 7.42
N TRP A 499 -21.71 20.72 6.35
CA TRP A 499 -22.53 21.40 5.34
C TRP A 499 -23.81 22.00 5.92
N ARG A 500 -24.53 21.26 6.79
CA ARG A 500 -25.77 21.74 7.45
C ARG A 500 -25.50 22.85 8.47
N SER A 501 -24.33 22.85 9.10
CA SER A 501 -23.92 23.90 10.05
C SER A 501 -23.49 25.21 9.37
N GLY A 502 -23.32 25.21 8.04
CA GLY A 502 -22.86 26.37 7.26
C GLY A 502 -21.34 26.43 7.08
N GLU A 503 -20.60 25.47 7.61
CA GLU A 503 -19.14 25.33 7.45
C GLU A 503 -18.82 24.70 6.08
N THR A 504 -18.85 25.53 5.03
CA THR A 504 -18.78 25.08 3.62
C THR A 504 -17.41 25.28 2.95
N ALA A 505 -16.42 25.82 3.66
CA ALA A 505 -15.08 26.04 3.10
C ALA A 505 -14.35 24.71 2.89
N VAL A 506 -13.79 24.51 1.69
CA VAL A 506 -13.04 23.30 1.32
C VAL A 506 -11.56 23.55 1.01
N SER A 507 -11.13 24.81 1.06
CA SER A 507 -9.73 25.20 0.96
C SER A 507 -9.43 26.48 1.74
N THR A 508 -8.18 26.61 2.16
CA THR A 508 -7.61 27.81 2.77
C THR A 508 -6.89 28.64 1.71
N THR A 509 -7.12 29.95 1.72
CA THR A 509 -6.34 30.87 0.87
C THR A 509 -4.95 31.07 1.48
N TYR A 510 -3.91 30.84 0.67
CA TYR A 510 -2.52 31.09 1.04
C TYR A 510 -1.89 32.09 0.05
N LYS A 511 -0.87 32.81 0.49
CA LYS A 511 -0.18 33.85 -0.30
C LYS A 511 1.20 33.38 -0.74
#